data_AF-A0A7X7QI05-F1
#
_entry.id   AF-A0A7X7QI05-F1
#
_cell.length_a   1.000
_cell.length_b   1.000
_cell.length_c   1.000
_cell.angle_alpha   90.00
_cell.angle_beta   90.00
_cell.angle_gamma   90.00
#
_symmetry.space_group_name_H-M   'P 1'
#
loop_
_entity.id
_entity.type
_entity.pdbx_description
1 polymer ?
#
loop_
_entity_poly.entity_id
_entity_poly.type
_entity_poly.pdbx_seq_one_letter_code
_entity_poly.pdbx_strand_id
1 'polypeptide(L)'
;MEDAGQWPWSSAKAHLKGRNDRLAKVAPLLAMVADWRGFLNSAMSEDEIEKLRKHGRTGRPLGSASFIDSLESMVGRVLRPRKGGRPSKLRILP
;
A
#
# COMPACT_ATOMS: atom_id res chain seq x y z
N MET A 1 -23.56 -8.79 -5.08
CA MET A 1 -22.16 -8.34 -5.06
C MET A 1 -21.44 -9.10 -6.17
N GLU A 2 -20.80 -8.40 -7.10
CA GLU A 2 -20.02 -9.06 -8.16
C GLU A 2 -18.86 -9.85 -7.53
N ASP A 3 -18.65 -11.10 -7.99
CA ASP A 3 -17.54 -11.94 -7.55
C ASP A 3 -16.21 -11.30 -7.99
N ALA A 4 -15.32 -11.02 -7.03
CA ALA A 4 -14.02 -10.39 -7.29
C ALA A 4 -13.19 -11.15 -8.34
N GLY A 5 -13.40 -12.47 -8.47
CA GLY A 5 -12.77 -13.31 -9.50
C GLY A 5 -13.21 -13.05 -10.94
N GLN A 6 -14.28 -12.28 -11.16
CA GLN A 6 -14.79 -11.96 -12.51
C GLN A 6 -14.25 -10.62 -13.05
N TRP A 7 -13.61 -9.81 -12.22
CA TRP A 7 -13.12 -8.50 -12.66
C TRP A 7 -11.90 -8.65 -13.61
N PRO A 8 -12.00 -8.26 -14.89
CA PRO A 8 -10.97 -8.60 -15.89
C PRO A 8 -9.61 -7.95 -15.62
N TRP A 9 -9.61 -6.80 -14.93
CA TRP A 9 -8.41 -6.03 -14.61
C TRP A 9 -7.88 -6.30 -13.20
N SER A 10 -8.35 -7.37 -12.56
CA SER A 10 -7.92 -7.78 -11.22
C SER A 10 -7.14 -9.09 -11.25
N SER A 11 -6.09 -9.17 -10.45
CA SER A 11 -5.37 -10.41 -10.17
C SER A 11 -6.12 -11.35 -9.22
N ALA A 12 -7.30 -10.96 -8.71
CA ALA A 12 -8.11 -11.76 -7.79
C ALA A 12 -8.38 -13.17 -8.34
N LYS A 13 -8.69 -13.30 -9.64
CA LYS A 13 -8.91 -14.60 -10.30
C LYS A 13 -7.70 -15.52 -10.20
N ALA A 14 -6.49 -15.00 -10.38
CA ALA A 14 -5.25 -15.78 -10.30
C ALA A 14 -5.07 -16.38 -8.91
N HIS A 15 -5.25 -15.54 -7.88
CA HIS A 15 -5.09 -15.94 -6.48
C HIS A 15 -6.18 -16.93 -6.04
N LEU A 16 -7.45 -16.68 -6.42
CA LEU A 16 -8.54 -17.63 -6.18
C LEU A 16 -8.33 -18.99 -6.84
N LYS A 17 -7.63 -19.03 -7.99
CA LYS A 17 -7.30 -20.27 -8.70
C LYS A 17 -5.99 -20.91 -8.25
N GLY A 18 -5.21 -20.26 -7.39
CA GLY A 18 -3.89 -20.74 -7.01
C GLY A 18 -2.89 -20.83 -8.18
N ARG A 19 -3.13 -20.10 -9.28
CA ARG A 19 -2.35 -20.24 -10.51
C ARG A 19 -1.89 -18.88 -11.03
N ASN A 20 -0.59 -18.78 -11.32
CA ASN A 20 -0.01 -17.62 -11.99
C ASN A 20 -0.72 -17.34 -13.32
N ASP A 21 -0.85 -16.06 -13.66
CA ASP A 21 -1.34 -15.61 -14.96
C ASP A 21 -0.52 -14.43 -15.49
N ARG A 22 -1.06 -13.70 -16.47
CA ARG A 22 -0.38 -12.53 -17.08
C ARG A 22 -0.27 -11.34 -16.13
N LEU A 23 -1.08 -11.27 -15.07
CA LEU A 23 -1.13 -10.16 -14.13
C LEU A 23 -0.35 -10.44 -12.84
N ALA A 24 -0.28 -11.71 -12.38
CA ALA A 24 0.29 -12.03 -11.09
C ALA A 24 1.04 -13.36 -11.02
N LYS A 25 2.12 -13.36 -10.22
CA LYS A 25 2.72 -14.57 -9.63
C LYS A 25 2.13 -14.73 -8.23
N VAL A 26 1.37 -15.79 -7.98
CA VAL A 26 0.46 -15.89 -6.82
C VAL A 26 1.10 -16.51 -5.59
N ALA A 27 2.17 -17.30 -5.77
CA ALA A 27 2.78 -18.05 -4.67
C ALA A 27 3.17 -17.19 -3.45
N PRO A 28 3.78 -15.99 -3.59
CA PRO A 28 4.18 -15.20 -2.44
C PRO A 28 2.99 -14.75 -1.57
N LEU A 29 1.90 -14.29 -2.20
CA LEU A 29 0.73 -13.80 -1.47
C LEU A 29 -0.11 -14.95 -0.90
N LEU A 30 -0.19 -16.09 -1.60
CA LEU A 30 -0.85 -17.29 -1.08
C LEU A 30 -0.10 -17.92 0.09
N ALA A 31 1.22 -17.73 0.19
CA ALA A 31 1.97 -18.13 1.37
C ALA A 31 1.65 -17.26 2.60
N MET A 32 1.19 -16.02 2.40
CA MET A 32 0.80 -15.10 3.48
C MET A 32 -0.67 -15.25 3.87
N VAL A 33 -1.54 -15.55 2.91
CA VAL A 33 -2.99 -15.62 3.09
C VAL A 33 -3.51 -16.93 2.54
N ALA A 34 -3.82 -17.87 3.43
CA ALA A 34 -4.32 -19.19 3.07
C ALA A 34 -5.74 -19.15 2.50
N ASP A 35 -6.66 -18.44 3.15
CA ASP A 35 -8.03 -18.25 2.66
C ASP A 35 -8.18 -16.93 1.90
N TRP A 36 -7.85 -16.97 0.61
CA TRP A 36 -7.93 -15.81 -0.25
C TRP A 36 -9.37 -15.31 -0.46
N ARG A 37 -10.35 -16.22 -0.49
CA ARG A 37 -11.76 -15.85 -0.70
C ARG A 37 -12.31 -15.15 0.55
N GLY A 38 -11.99 -15.66 1.73
CA GLY A 38 -12.31 -14.99 2.99
C GLY A 38 -11.65 -13.62 3.09
N PHE A 39 -10.38 -13.52 2.72
CA PHE A 39 -9.65 -12.24 2.71
C PHE A 39 -10.31 -11.18 1.82
N LEU A 40 -10.69 -11.52 0.58
CA LEU A 40 -11.33 -10.56 -0.33
C LEU A 40 -12.73 -10.11 0.15
N ASN A 41 -13.43 -10.96 0.89
CA ASN A 41 -14.74 -10.66 1.45
C ASN A 41 -14.66 -10.03 2.86
N SER A 42 -13.46 -9.91 3.42
CA SER A 42 -13.28 -9.32 4.74
C SER A 42 -13.57 -7.82 4.70
N ALA A 43 -14.43 -7.37 5.61
CA ALA A 43 -14.73 -5.95 5.73
C ALA A 43 -13.57 -5.24 6.43
N MET A 44 -13.13 -4.12 5.86
CA MET A 44 -12.26 -3.17 6.54
C MET A 44 -13.12 -2.15 7.29
N SER A 45 -12.64 -1.66 8.42
CA SER A 45 -13.31 -0.55 9.11
C SER A 45 -13.24 0.73 8.28
N GLU A 46 -14.22 1.63 8.44
CA GLU A 46 -14.21 2.92 7.72
C GLU A 46 -12.95 3.74 8.05
N ASP A 47 -12.44 3.65 9.29
CA ASP A 47 -11.20 4.29 9.71
C ASP A 47 -9.97 3.78 8.94
N GLU A 48 -9.89 2.47 8.68
CA GLU A 48 -8.81 1.89 7.88
C GLU A 48 -8.92 2.31 6.41
N ILE A 49 -10.14 2.32 5.88
CA ILE A 49 -10.42 2.76 4.51
C ILE A 49 -10.02 4.23 4.34
N GLU A 50 -10.40 5.11 5.27
CA GLU A 50 -10.06 6.53 5.20
C GLU A 50 -8.56 6.77 5.31
N LYS A 51 -7.85 6.00 6.15
CA LYS A 51 -6.37 6.02 6.17
C LYS A 51 -5.79 5.64 4.80
N LEU A 52 -6.22 4.55 4.19
CA LEU A 52 -5.76 4.15 2.86
C LEU A 52 -6.04 5.23 1.81
N ARG A 53 -7.26 5.79 1.77
CA ARG A 53 -7.64 6.87 0.85
C ARG A 53 -6.77 8.11 1.03
N LYS A 54 -6.59 8.58 2.27
CA LYS A 54 -5.76 9.75 2.59
C LYS A 54 -4.31 9.57 2.15
N HIS A 55 -3.72 8.41 2.42
CA HIS A 55 -2.34 8.12 2.08
C HIS A 55 -2.14 7.91 0.57
N GLY A 56 -3.11 7.30 -0.12
CA GLY A 56 -3.15 7.23 -1.59
C GLY A 56 -3.24 8.60 -2.25
N ARG A 57 -4.13 9.48 -1.75
CA ARG A 57 -4.32 10.84 -2.28
C ARG A 57 -3.12 11.75 -2.08
N THR A 58 -2.39 11.60 -0.97
CA THR A 58 -1.23 12.45 -0.66
C THR A 58 0.10 11.87 -1.15
N GLY A 59 0.12 10.59 -1.53
CA GLY A 59 1.34 9.85 -1.88
C GLY A 59 2.27 9.60 -0.69
N ARG A 60 1.81 9.81 0.55
CA ARG A 60 2.62 9.60 1.76
C ARG A 60 2.46 8.16 2.25
N PRO A 61 3.54 7.45 2.58
CA PRO A 61 3.44 6.06 3.02
C PRO A 61 2.64 5.93 4.33
N LEU A 62 1.83 4.89 4.42
CA LEU A 62 1.10 4.48 5.63
C LEU A 62 1.88 3.33 6.30
N GLY A 63 2.15 3.43 7.59
CA GLY A 63 2.83 2.37 8.35
C GLY A 63 3.43 2.86 9.67
N SER A 64 4.10 1.97 10.39
CA SER A 64 4.80 2.31 11.64
C SER A 64 6.00 3.23 11.39
N ALA A 65 6.47 3.93 12.41
CA ALA A 65 7.66 4.78 12.27
C ALA A 65 8.88 4.00 11.73
N SER A 66 9.13 2.80 12.26
CA SER A 66 10.23 1.93 11.81
C SER A 66 10.10 1.47 10.35
N PHE A 67 8.87 1.22 9.89
CA PHE A 67 8.60 0.91 8.49
C PHE A 67 8.94 2.09 7.58
N ILE A 68 8.55 3.30 7.98
CA ILE A 68 8.87 4.53 7.23
C ILE A 68 10.38 4.80 7.24
N ASP A 69 11.08 4.61 8.36
CA ASP A 69 12.55 4.74 8.43
C ASP A 69 13.26 3.79 7.46
N SER A 70 12.79 2.54 7.41
CA SER A 70 13.32 1.52 6.51
C SER A 70 13.08 1.88 5.04
N LEU A 71 11.89 2.40 4.71
CA LEU A 71 11.56 2.87 3.37
C LEU A 71 12.40 4.10 2.95
N GLU A 72 12.57 5.07 3.84
CA GLU A 72 13.40 6.26 3.56
C GLU A 72 14.86 5.87 3.32
N SER A 73 15.37 4.91 4.10
CA SER A 73 16.72 4.36 3.93
C SER A 73 16.89 3.63 2.60
N MET A 74 15.89 2.80 2.21
CA MET A 74 15.91 2.05 0.96
C MET A 74 15.87 2.96 -0.28
N VAL A 75 15.09 4.03 -0.23
CA VAL A 75 14.88 4.92 -1.39
C VAL A 75 15.84 6.12 -1.39
N GLY A 76 16.55 6.38 -0.28
CA GLY A 76 17.50 7.48 -0.17
C GLY A 76 16.85 8.88 -0.14
N ARG A 77 15.60 8.98 0.32
CA ARG A 77 14.86 10.25 0.39
C ARG A 77 13.91 10.30 1.57
N VAL A 78 13.65 11.50 2.09
CA VAL A 78 12.63 11.74 3.11
C VAL A 78 11.23 11.64 2.49
N LEU A 79 10.45 10.66 2.93
CA LEU A 79 9.07 10.40 2.53
C LEU A 79 8.06 11.06 3.47
N ARG A 80 8.45 11.28 4.73
CA ARG A 80 7.62 11.94 5.74
C ARG A 80 7.24 13.38 5.34
N PRO A 81 6.09 13.87 5.79
CA PRO A 81 5.73 15.27 5.63
C PRO A 81 6.81 16.18 6.23
N ARG A 82 7.32 17.12 5.43
CA ARG A 82 8.21 18.18 5.90
C ARG A 82 7.41 19.45 6.15
N LYS A 83 8.00 20.40 6.88
CA LYS A 83 7.42 21.73 7.10
C LYS A 83 7.00 22.31 5.74
N GLY A 84 5.70 22.55 5.57
CA GLY A 84 5.16 23.18 4.37
C GLY A 84 5.54 24.65 4.29
N GLY A 85 5.52 25.19 3.08
CA GLY A 85 5.84 26.59 2.81
C GLY A 85 7.31 26.84 2.44
N ARG A 86 7.64 28.11 2.21
CA ARG A 86 8.98 28.53 1.79
C ARG A 86 10.00 28.20 2.89
N PRO A 87 11.18 27.65 2.53
CA PRO A 87 12.29 27.50 3.48
C PRO A 87 12.59 28.85 4.15
N SER A 88 12.81 28.85 5.48
CA SER A 88 13.21 30.07 6.17
C SER A 88 14.57 30.53 5.66
N LYS A 89 14.72 31.84 5.42
CA LYS A 89 16.02 32.48 5.13
C LYS A 89 16.88 32.55 6.40
N LEU A 90 17.01 31.47 7.17
CA LEU A 90 18.02 31.46 8.23
C LEU A 90 19.38 31.52 7.52
N ARG A 91 19.95 32.73 7.56
CA ARG A 91 21.26 33.07 7.03
C ARG A 91 22.25 32.13 7.71
N ILE A 92 22.70 31.11 7.00
CA ILE A 92 23.91 30.38 7.39
C ILE A 92 25.02 31.42 7.29
N LEU A 93 25.40 32.00 8.43
CA LEU A 93 26.66 32.73 8.53
C LEU A 93 27.78 31.67 8.51
N PRO A 94 28.91 31.98 7.85
CA PRO A 94 30.02 31.07 7.67
C PRO A 94 30.64 30.61 8.99
#